data_AF-A0A496A6G6-F1
#
_entry.id   AF-A0A496A6G6-F1
#
_cell.length_a   1.000
_cell.length_b   1.000
_cell.length_c   1.000
_cell.angle_alpha   90.00
_cell.angle_beta   90.00
_cell.angle_gamma   90.00
#
_symmetry.space_group_name_H-M   'P 1'
#
loop_
_entity.id
_entity.type
_entity.pdbx_description
1 polymer ?
#
loop_
_entity_poly.entity_id
_entity_poly.type
_entity_poly.pdbx_seq_one_letter_code
_entity_poly.pdbx_strand_id
1 'polypeptide(L)'
;MFRDLLSSRWFQGGFAFFVLCVGGSLLYSWHVYHTTASEFAETHPIQQHPENQNTARLTTVGSDNPNGLITTPEDTDLEMSHETDAAIDDSERDAIETLLFDEFFAEALPADVDAQVDKSNADAPVSPNGFGPLPAVPSDYPNQDVWSLERLTRITPEHELLSRVRIKLWNEGIRTQGAVYRIDYGRIYPTTDDVVYIQWADTPAADGKLYITEMLGTRATINAYEDDIYEGIFPPHLTIYEYPDGGIDPYTFLGL
;
A
#
# COMPACT_ATOMS: atom_id res chain seq x y z
N MET A 1 -27.25 33.45 33.70
CA MET A 1 -25.81 33.11 33.78
C MET A 1 -25.23 32.71 32.42
N PHE A 2 -25.57 31.57 31.80
CA PHE A 2 -25.02 31.23 30.46
C PHE A 2 -25.41 32.20 29.33
N ARG A 3 -26.64 32.75 29.36
CA ARG A 3 -27.10 33.75 28.38
C ARG A 3 -26.34 35.08 28.46
N ASP A 4 -25.86 35.43 29.65
CA ASP A 4 -25.11 36.69 29.87
C ASP A 4 -23.67 36.56 29.34
N LEU A 5 -23.11 35.37 29.40
CA LEU A 5 -21.77 35.04 28.90
C LEU A 5 -21.70 35.11 27.36
N LEU A 6 -22.74 34.62 26.68
CA LEU A 6 -22.85 34.64 25.21
C LEU A 6 -23.14 36.05 24.63
N SER A 7 -23.64 36.98 25.44
CA SER A 7 -23.96 38.36 25.01
C SER A 7 -22.79 39.34 25.19
N SER A 8 -21.67 38.89 25.77
CA SER A 8 -20.49 39.72 25.93
C SER A 8 -19.85 40.05 24.58
N ARG A 9 -19.67 41.35 24.29
CA ARG A 9 -19.05 41.83 23.04
C ARG A 9 -17.64 41.24 22.82
N TRP A 10 -16.92 40.99 23.91
CA TRP A 10 -15.59 40.36 23.89
C TRP A 10 -15.67 38.87 23.53
N PHE A 11 -16.68 38.18 24.02
CA PHE A 11 -16.89 36.77 23.71
C PHE A 11 -17.25 36.58 22.23
N GLN A 12 -18.15 37.43 21.71
CA GLN A 12 -18.51 37.42 20.28
C GLN A 12 -17.31 37.68 19.37
N GLY A 13 -16.46 38.64 19.73
CA GLY A 13 -15.23 38.93 18.98
C GLY A 13 -14.25 37.75 18.98
N GLY A 14 -14.01 37.14 20.15
CA GLY A 14 -13.14 35.97 20.28
C GLY A 14 -13.68 34.76 19.51
N PHE A 15 -14.99 34.52 19.56
CA PHE A 15 -15.62 33.43 18.82
C PHE A 15 -15.53 33.62 17.31
N ALA A 16 -15.78 34.83 16.79
CA ALA A 16 -15.64 35.12 15.37
C ALA A 16 -14.20 34.92 14.88
N PHE A 17 -13.21 35.34 15.68
CA PHE A 17 -11.79 35.11 15.37
C PHE A 17 -11.44 33.62 15.37
N PHE A 18 -11.93 32.86 16.34
CA PHE A 18 -11.73 31.42 16.41
C PHE A 18 -12.29 30.70 15.18
N VAL A 19 -13.52 31.01 14.77
CA VAL A 19 -14.14 30.44 13.56
C VAL A 19 -13.33 30.80 12.31
N LEU A 20 -12.80 32.02 12.21
CA LEU A 20 -11.97 32.44 11.09
C LEU A 20 -10.64 31.68 11.05
N CYS A 21 -9.96 31.50 12.20
CA CYS A 21 -8.72 30.73 12.27
C CYS A 21 -8.92 29.26 11.94
N VAL A 22 -9.93 28.61 12.53
CA VAL A 22 -10.20 27.18 12.29
C VAL A 22 -10.71 26.96 10.87
N GLY A 23 -11.68 27.77 10.43
CA GLY A 23 -12.22 27.68 9.07
C GLY A 23 -11.16 27.99 8.02
N GLY A 24 -10.31 28.98 8.24
CA GLY A 24 -9.20 29.31 7.34
C GLY A 24 -8.15 28.19 7.27
N SER A 25 -7.83 27.54 8.40
CA SER A 25 -6.89 26.42 8.43
C SER A 25 -7.44 25.19 7.69
N LEU A 26 -8.72 24.88 7.87
CA LEU A 26 -9.39 23.79 7.16
C LEU A 26 -9.48 24.07 5.66
N LEU A 27 -9.88 25.29 5.28
CA LEU A 27 -9.94 25.71 3.87
C LEU A 27 -8.56 25.67 3.21
N TYR A 28 -7.52 26.12 3.92
CA TYR A 28 -6.14 26.05 3.44
C TYR A 28 -5.68 24.61 3.26
N SER A 29 -5.93 23.73 4.24
CA SER A 29 -5.59 22.31 4.13
C SER A 29 -6.31 21.64 2.94
N TRP A 30 -7.59 21.97 2.73
CA TRP A 30 -8.36 21.47 1.60
C TRP A 30 -7.83 21.98 0.26
N HIS A 31 -7.51 23.28 0.18
CA HIS A 31 -6.91 23.88 -1.01
C HIS A 31 -5.57 23.22 -1.37
N VAL A 32 -4.66 23.09 -0.39
CA VAL A 32 -3.36 22.45 -0.61
C VAL A 32 -3.56 21.04 -1.13
N TYR A 33 -4.41 20.23 -0.47
CA TYR A 33 -4.71 18.86 -0.88
C TYR A 33 -5.17 18.76 -2.34
N HIS A 34 -6.11 19.62 -2.76
CA HIS A 34 -6.60 19.64 -4.13
C HIS A 34 -5.55 20.09 -5.15
N THR A 35 -4.73 21.09 -4.83
CA THR A 35 -3.67 21.55 -5.74
C THR A 35 -2.55 20.52 -5.91
N THR A 36 -2.18 19.81 -4.85
CA THR A 36 -1.18 18.74 -4.94
C THR A 36 -1.74 17.52 -5.67
N ALA A 37 -3.02 17.17 -5.46
CA ALA A 37 -3.61 16.01 -6.13
C ALA A 37 -3.63 16.14 -7.67
N SER A 38 -3.81 17.35 -8.21
CA SER A 38 -3.72 17.58 -9.66
C SER A 38 -2.31 17.49 -10.21
N GLU A 39 -1.30 17.95 -9.45
CA GLU A 39 0.10 17.87 -9.87
C GLU A 39 0.61 16.42 -9.86
N PHE A 40 0.17 15.60 -8.89
CA PHE A 40 0.46 14.16 -8.83
C PHE A 40 -0.23 13.37 -9.96
N ALA A 41 -1.43 13.77 -10.38
CA ALA A 41 -2.13 13.12 -11.48
C ALA A 41 -1.47 13.37 -12.85
N GLU A 42 -0.86 14.54 -13.05
CA GLU A 42 -0.18 14.87 -14.33
C GLU A 42 1.25 14.32 -14.43
N THR A 43 1.93 14.04 -13.31
CA THR A 43 3.33 13.54 -13.32
C THR A 43 3.49 12.03 -13.38
N HIS A 44 2.40 11.24 -13.32
CA HIS A 44 2.45 9.78 -13.43
C HIS A 44 1.65 9.15 -14.61
N PRO A 45 1.85 9.54 -15.87
CA PRO A 45 1.39 8.71 -16.99
C PRO A 45 2.28 7.48 -17.26
N ILE A 46 3.35 7.24 -16.50
CA ILE A 46 4.41 6.27 -16.85
C ILE A 46 4.26 4.87 -16.19
N GLN A 47 3.30 4.64 -15.29
CA GLN A 47 3.13 3.30 -14.67
C GLN A 47 1.90 2.49 -15.15
N GLN A 48 1.21 2.93 -16.20
CA GLN A 48 0.27 2.08 -16.94
C GLN A 48 0.90 1.60 -18.26
N HIS A 49 1.91 0.74 -18.16
CA HIS A 49 2.37 -0.06 -19.29
C HIS A 49 2.64 -1.51 -18.84
N PRO A 50 2.38 -2.50 -19.73
CA PRO A 50 1.29 -3.43 -19.53
C PRO A 50 1.76 -4.84 -19.20
N GLU A 51 0.88 -5.56 -18.52
CA GLU A 51 0.92 -6.97 -18.14
C GLU A 51 0.94 -7.96 -19.34
N ASN A 52 1.64 -7.67 -20.44
CA ASN A 52 1.54 -8.40 -21.71
C ASN A 52 2.89 -8.69 -22.39
N GLN A 53 3.89 -9.21 -21.68
CA GLN A 53 5.11 -9.78 -22.31
C GLN A 53 5.54 -11.18 -21.83
N ASN A 54 4.64 -11.96 -21.20
CA ASN A 54 4.89 -13.38 -20.91
C ASN A 54 4.24 -14.35 -21.91
N THR A 55 4.07 -13.93 -23.17
CA THR A 55 3.76 -14.87 -24.26
C THR A 55 4.94 -14.94 -25.24
N ALA A 56 5.56 -16.12 -25.27
CA ALA A 56 6.54 -16.63 -26.24
C ALA A 56 8.02 -16.25 -26.08
N ARG A 57 8.73 -17.04 -25.27
CA ARG A 57 10.06 -17.59 -25.66
C ARG A 57 10.22 -19.03 -25.13
N LEU A 58 9.62 -19.96 -25.86
CA LEU A 58 9.91 -21.39 -25.77
C LEU A 58 10.43 -21.84 -27.14
N THR A 59 11.74 -21.68 -27.35
CA THR A 59 12.54 -22.30 -28.42
C THR A 59 13.99 -21.94 -28.08
N THR A 60 14.98 -22.83 -28.01
CA THR A 60 15.18 -24.10 -28.71
C THR A 60 16.30 -24.86 -28.01
N VAL A 61 16.13 -26.16 -27.77
CA VAL A 61 17.26 -27.11 -27.75
C VAL A 61 17.11 -28.01 -28.98
N GLY A 62 18.04 -27.81 -29.92
CA GLY A 62 18.55 -28.71 -30.96
C GLY A 62 17.59 -29.61 -31.75
N SER A 63 17.43 -29.32 -33.04
CA SER A 63 17.46 -30.37 -34.07
C SER A 63 17.84 -29.78 -35.43
N ASP A 64 18.82 -30.43 -36.07
CA ASP A 64 19.49 -30.07 -37.32
C ASP A 64 18.56 -29.98 -38.55
N ASN A 65 18.76 -28.94 -39.38
CA ASN A 65 18.96 -29.14 -40.83
C ASN A 65 19.39 -27.83 -41.54
N PRO A 66 20.26 -27.89 -42.57
CA PRO A 66 20.65 -26.73 -43.37
C PRO A 66 19.92 -26.71 -44.72
N ASN A 67 19.40 -25.55 -45.12
CA ASN A 67 19.36 -25.00 -46.48
C ASN A 67 18.19 -24.03 -46.64
N GLY A 68 18.44 -22.89 -47.30
CA GLY A 68 17.38 -22.14 -47.98
C GLY A 68 17.37 -20.64 -47.72
N LEU A 69 18.26 -19.95 -48.42
CA LEU A 69 18.14 -18.54 -48.81
C LEU A 69 16.74 -18.23 -49.39
N ILE A 70 16.08 -17.14 -48.97
CA ILE A 70 15.25 -16.23 -49.79
C ILE A 70 15.00 -14.94 -48.97
N THR A 71 15.41 -13.82 -49.57
CA THR A 71 15.04 -12.44 -49.25
C THR A 71 13.64 -12.10 -49.76
N THR A 72 12.87 -11.25 -49.08
CA THR A 72 12.13 -10.05 -49.61
C THR A 72 11.34 -9.39 -48.46
N PRO A 73 11.31 -8.04 -48.36
CA PRO A 73 10.57 -7.29 -47.35
C PRO A 73 9.19 -6.88 -47.86
N GLU A 74 8.20 -6.76 -46.98
CA GLU A 74 6.92 -6.14 -47.33
C GLU A 74 6.42 -5.29 -46.16
N ASP A 75 6.28 -4.00 -46.46
CA ASP A 75 5.65 -2.95 -45.68
C ASP A 75 4.22 -3.35 -45.27
N THR A 76 3.82 -2.98 -44.06
CA THR A 76 2.41 -2.79 -43.77
C THR A 76 2.25 -1.58 -42.85
N ASP A 77 2.03 -0.44 -43.49
CA ASP A 77 1.41 0.74 -42.91
C ASP A 77 0.03 0.34 -42.34
N LEU A 78 -0.16 0.54 -41.04
CA LEU A 78 -1.48 0.59 -40.43
C LEU A 78 -1.71 2.00 -39.87
N GLU A 79 -2.42 2.76 -40.70
CA GLU A 79 -3.20 3.93 -40.35
C GLU A 79 -4.15 3.59 -39.19
N MET A 80 -4.11 4.35 -38.10
CA MET A 80 -5.16 4.31 -37.08
C MET A 80 -5.79 5.68 -36.91
N SER A 81 -7.11 5.66 -37.07
CA SER A 81 -8.04 6.76 -37.23
C SER A 81 -8.20 7.62 -35.98
N HIS A 82 -8.35 8.90 -36.25
CA HIS A 82 -8.83 9.99 -35.40
C HIS A 82 -10.34 9.84 -35.07
N GLU A 83 -10.79 10.58 -34.04
CA GLU A 83 -12.17 10.74 -33.51
C GLU A 83 -12.59 9.70 -32.44
N THR A 84 -13.17 10.04 -31.28
CA THR A 84 -14.08 11.15 -30.93
C THR A 84 -13.99 11.44 -29.42
N ASP A 85 -13.83 12.72 -29.07
CA ASP A 85 -14.11 13.25 -27.72
C ASP A 85 -15.61 13.17 -27.44
N ALA A 86 -15.98 12.37 -26.44
CA ALA A 86 -17.29 12.44 -25.81
C ALA A 86 -17.09 12.95 -24.37
N ALA A 87 -17.43 14.22 -24.17
CA ALA A 87 -17.56 14.83 -22.86
C ALA A 87 -18.61 14.06 -22.04
N ILE A 88 -18.19 13.52 -20.89
CA ILE A 88 -19.09 12.96 -19.89
C ILE A 88 -19.53 14.11 -18.98
N ASP A 89 -20.84 14.29 -18.92
CA ASP A 89 -21.56 15.29 -18.13
C ASP A 89 -21.48 14.94 -16.63
N ASP A 90 -20.90 15.84 -15.84
CA ASP A 90 -20.55 15.67 -14.43
C ASP A 90 -21.68 16.09 -13.47
N SER A 91 -22.95 15.82 -13.83
CA SER A 91 -24.11 16.35 -13.10
C SER A 91 -24.95 15.35 -12.29
N GLU A 92 -24.52 14.09 -12.09
CA GLU A 92 -25.32 13.09 -11.34
C GLU A 92 -24.49 12.15 -10.44
N ARG A 93 -23.51 12.67 -9.69
CA ARG A 93 -22.72 11.88 -8.72
C ARG A 93 -22.95 12.17 -7.24
N ASP A 94 -24.05 12.82 -6.88
CA ASP A 94 -24.28 13.24 -5.48
C ASP A 94 -25.60 12.73 -4.85
N ALA A 95 -26.10 11.57 -5.30
CA ALA A 95 -27.34 11.00 -4.73
C ALA A 95 -27.41 9.45 -4.65
N ILE A 96 -26.28 8.73 -4.74
CA ILE A 96 -26.25 7.26 -4.57
C ILE A 96 -25.07 6.83 -3.69
N GLU A 97 -24.83 7.52 -2.57
CA GLU A 97 -23.77 7.10 -1.62
C GLU A 97 -24.21 7.10 -0.14
N THR A 98 -25.50 7.30 0.15
CA THR A 98 -25.96 7.35 1.56
C THR A 98 -27.15 6.45 1.87
N LEU A 99 -27.47 5.47 1.01
CA LEU A 99 -28.56 4.50 1.27
C LEU A 99 -28.25 3.06 0.85
N LEU A 100 -26.99 2.71 0.55
CA LEU A 100 -26.62 1.35 0.09
C LEU A 100 -25.67 0.59 1.03
N PHE A 101 -25.27 1.17 2.17
CA PHE A 101 -24.36 0.51 3.12
C PHE A 101 -25.03 -0.12 4.35
N ASP A 102 -26.32 0.17 4.63
CA ASP A 102 -27.00 -0.31 5.84
C ASP A 102 -27.92 -1.53 5.65
N GLU A 103 -28.14 -2.01 4.41
CA GLU A 103 -29.09 -3.12 4.15
C GLU A 103 -28.48 -4.31 3.38
N PHE A 104 -27.18 -4.29 3.04
CA PHE A 104 -26.54 -5.36 2.25
C PHE A 104 -25.72 -6.37 3.08
N PHE A 105 -25.56 -6.18 4.39
CA PHE A 105 -24.84 -7.13 5.28
C PHE A 105 -25.75 -8.05 6.10
N ALA A 106 -27.06 -8.00 5.90
CA ALA A 106 -27.99 -8.80 6.71
C ALA A 106 -28.39 -10.17 6.12
N GLU A 107 -28.17 -10.44 4.83
CA GLU A 107 -28.77 -11.65 4.24
C GLU A 107 -28.04 -12.20 3.01
N ALA A 108 -26.85 -12.77 3.19
CA ALA A 108 -26.27 -13.80 2.30
C ALA A 108 -24.97 -14.38 2.88
N LEU A 109 -25.04 -15.13 3.99
CA LEU A 109 -24.00 -16.12 4.28
C LEU A 109 -24.50 -17.48 3.76
N PRO A 110 -23.84 -18.10 2.76
CA PRO A 110 -24.11 -19.50 2.47
C PRO A 110 -23.73 -20.33 3.70
N ALA A 111 -24.72 -21.03 4.24
CA ALA A 111 -24.49 -22.15 5.13
C ALA A 111 -23.63 -23.19 4.41
N ASP A 112 -22.71 -23.82 5.13
CA ASP A 112 -21.82 -24.92 4.71
C ASP A 112 -20.49 -24.52 4.06
N VAL A 113 -19.73 -23.66 4.74
CA VAL A 113 -18.28 -23.89 4.83
C VAL A 113 -18.03 -24.53 6.18
N ASP A 114 -17.66 -25.82 6.15
CA ASP A 114 -17.12 -26.57 7.29
C ASP A 114 -15.86 -25.87 7.82
N ALA A 115 -16.09 -24.82 8.62
CA ALA A 115 -15.11 -24.36 9.57
C ALA A 115 -15.00 -25.47 10.61
N GLN A 116 -13.98 -26.32 10.46
CA GLN A 116 -13.37 -26.97 11.61
C GLN A 116 -12.86 -25.87 12.54
N VAL A 117 -13.78 -25.33 13.34
CA VAL A 117 -13.48 -24.56 14.54
C VAL A 117 -12.88 -25.57 15.49
N ASP A 118 -11.57 -25.66 15.44
CA ASP A 118 -10.76 -26.47 16.35
C ASP A 118 -11.05 -25.98 17.78
N LYS A 119 -11.86 -26.75 18.49
CA LYS A 119 -12.26 -26.51 19.88
C LYS A 119 -11.04 -26.73 20.78
N SER A 120 -10.18 -25.73 20.96
CA SER A 120 -9.11 -25.82 21.96
C SER A 120 -8.50 -24.51 22.49
N ASN A 121 -9.00 -23.30 22.19
CA ASN A 121 -8.34 -22.06 22.62
C ASN A 121 -9.19 -21.17 23.54
N ALA A 122 -9.80 -21.75 24.57
CA ALA A 122 -10.49 -20.98 25.60
C ALA A 122 -9.55 -20.10 26.48
N ASP A 123 -8.23 -20.28 26.37
CA ASP A 123 -7.21 -19.53 27.14
C ASP A 123 -6.16 -18.85 26.24
N ALA A 124 -6.49 -18.55 24.97
CA ALA A 124 -5.56 -17.79 24.13
C ALA A 124 -5.31 -16.40 24.76
N PRO A 125 -4.05 -16.00 24.97
CA PRO A 125 -3.74 -14.71 25.59
C PRO A 125 -4.28 -13.58 24.72
N VAL A 126 -4.89 -12.59 25.38
CA VAL A 126 -5.52 -11.44 24.73
C VAL A 126 -4.51 -10.30 24.61
N SER A 127 -4.59 -9.54 23.52
CA SER A 127 -3.82 -8.32 23.30
C SER A 127 -3.91 -7.37 24.51
N PRO A 128 -2.78 -6.87 25.03
CA PRO A 128 -2.80 -5.76 25.98
C PRO A 128 -3.23 -4.43 25.34
N ASN A 129 -3.15 -4.33 24.00
CA ASN A 129 -3.45 -3.11 23.23
C ASN A 129 -4.86 -3.12 22.60
N GLY A 130 -5.68 -4.13 22.89
CA GLY A 130 -7.08 -4.19 22.42
C GLY A 130 -7.29 -4.80 21.04
N PHE A 131 -6.27 -5.38 20.40
CA PHE A 131 -6.37 -6.04 19.08
C PHE A 131 -6.95 -7.47 19.12
N GLY A 132 -7.70 -7.81 20.16
CA GLY A 132 -8.29 -9.15 20.34
C GLY A 132 -7.27 -10.26 20.66
N PRO A 133 -7.64 -11.54 20.50
CA PRO A 133 -6.78 -12.68 20.79
C PRO A 133 -5.47 -12.64 20.00
N LEU A 134 -4.37 -13.08 20.60
CA LEU A 134 -3.07 -13.18 19.93
C LEU A 134 -3.06 -14.36 18.95
N PRO A 135 -2.49 -14.22 17.74
CA PRO A 135 -2.47 -15.30 16.76
C PRO A 135 -1.51 -16.42 17.19
N ALA A 136 -1.80 -17.64 16.78
CA ALA A 136 -0.92 -18.78 17.00
C ALA A 136 0.43 -18.59 16.31
N VAL A 137 1.52 -18.87 17.03
CA VAL A 137 2.90 -18.75 16.51
C VAL A 137 3.30 -20.08 15.85
N PRO A 138 3.68 -20.08 14.57
CA PRO A 138 4.20 -21.27 13.90
C PRO A 138 5.42 -21.83 14.61
N SER A 139 5.55 -23.16 14.70
CA SER A 139 6.68 -23.80 15.39
C SER A 139 8.05 -23.51 14.77
N ASP A 140 8.10 -23.12 13.49
CA ASP A 140 9.30 -22.74 12.76
C ASP A 140 9.55 -21.22 12.75
N TYR A 141 8.69 -20.42 13.39
CA TYR A 141 8.87 -18.98 13.47
C TYR A 141 10.13 -18.62 14.27
N PRO A 142 10.96 -17.63 13.84
CA PRO A 142 12.27 -17.40 14.45
C PRO A 142 12.24 -16.96 15.91
N ASN A 143 11.12 -16.40 16.37
CA ASN A 143 10.94 -15.87 17.72
C ASN A 143 9.72 -16.53 18.39
N GLN A 144 9.92 -17.69 19.00
CA GLN A 144 8.86 -18.47 19.66
C GLN A 144 8.30 -17.77 20.91
N ASP A 145 9.07 -16.86 21.51
CA ASP A 145 8.73 -16.11 22.72
C ASP A 145 8.08 -14.75 22.44
N VAL A 146 7.61 -14.53 21.21
CA VAL A 146 7.03 -13.25 20.75
C VAL A 146 5.84 -12.80 21.60
N TRP A 147 5.08 -13.76 22.12
CA TRP A 147 3.94 -13.55 23.03
C TRP A 147 4.24 -13.87 24.49
N SER A 148 5.51 -13.91 24.90
CA SER A 148 5.86 -14.07 26.31
C SER A 148 5.26 -12.94 27.15
N LEU A 149 4.85 -13.25 28.39
CA LEU A 149 4.22 -12.28 29.28
C LEU A 149 5.11 -11.04 29.51
N GLU A 150 6.42 -11.24 29.68
CA GLU A 150 7.37 -10.13 29.83
C GLU A 150 7.33 -9.19 28.62
N ARG A 151 7.33 -9.75 27.40
CA ARG A 151 7.29 -8.96 26.17
C ARG A 151 5.94 -8.26 26.00
N LEU A 152 4.83 -8.94 26.25
CA LEU A 152 3.49 -8.36 26.16
C LEU A 152 3.30 -7.18 27.11
N THR A 153 3.89 -7.19 28.31
CA THR A 153 3.79 -6.04 29.24
C THR A 153 4.51 -4.78 28.75
N ARG A 154 5.42 -4.91 27.77
CA ARG A 154 6.25 -3.82 27.27
C ARG A 154 6.05 -3.53 25.78
N ILE A 155 5.18 -4.29 25.10
CA ILE A 155 4.99 -4.16 23.65
C ILE A 155 4.13 -2.93 23.35
N THR A 156 4.63 -2.06 22.46
CA THR A 156 3.81 -0.94 21.96
C THR A 156 2.77 -1.45 20.97
N PRO A 157 1.67 -0.71 20.74
CA PRO A 157 0.66 -1.10 19.75
C PRO A 157 1.25 -1.40 18.37
N GLU A 158 2.20 -0.58 17.91
CA GLU A 158 2.84 -0.70 16.60
C GLU A 158 3.69 -1.98 16.51
N HIS A 159 4.42 -2.31 17.57
CA HIS A 159 5.22 -3.55 17.64
C HIS A 159 4.33 -4.79 17.68
N GLU A 160 3.16 -4.71 18.32
CA GLU A 160 2.19 -5.80 18.31
C GLU A 160 1.60 -6.00 16.91
N LEU A 161 1.14 -4.93 16.25
CA LEU A 161 0.65 -4.99 14.86
C LEU A 161 1.70 -5.56 13.92
N LEU A 162 2.95 -5.07 14.01
CA LEU A 162 4.09 -5.59 13.25
C LEU A 162 4.28 -7.09 13.47
N SER A 163 4.25 -7.54 14.72
CA SER A 163 4.41 -8.95 15.06
C SER A 163 3.25 -9.81 14.54
N ARG A 164 2.01 -9.33 14.65
CA ARG A 164 0.80 -9.99 14.13
C ARG A 164 0.86 -10.15 12.61
N VAL A 165 1.19 -9.08 11.88
CA VAL A 165 1.33 -9.13 10.41
C VAL A 165 2.40 -10.12 9.99
N ARG A 166 3.58 -10.09 10.63
CA ARG A 166 4.66 -11.05 10.30
C ARG A 166 4.26 -12.49 10.57
N ILE A 167 3.56 -12.77 11.66
CA ILE A 167 3.07 -14.12 11.98
C ILE A 167 1.99 -14.57 11.01
N LYS A 168 1.09 -13.67 10.58
CA LYS A 168 0.09 -13.98 9.56
C LYS A 168 0.75 -14.30 8.21
N LEU A 169 1.66 -13.45 7.73
CA LEU A 169 2.45 -13.71 6.52
C LEU A 169 3.18 -15.06 6.61
N TRP A 170 3.74 -15.39 7.78
CA TRP A 170 4.42 -16.66 8.00
C TRP A 170 3.47 -17.86 7.91
N ASN A 171 2.26 -17.76 8.47
CA ASN A 171 1.23 -18.79 8.31
C ASN A 171 0.77 -18.96 6.85
N GLU A 172 0.81 -17.89 6.06
CA GLU A 172 0.52 -17.90 4.62
C GLU A 172 1.69 -18.40 3.75
N GLY A 173 2.82 -18.77 4.36
CA GLY A 173 4.01 -19.29 3.67
C GLY A 173 5.02 -18.22 3.26
N ILE A 174 4.75 -16.94 3.51
CA ILE A 174 5.66 -15.83 3.18
C ILE A 174 6.66 -15.65 4.32
N ARG A 175 7.91 -16.02 4.07
CA ARG A 175 8.99 -15.96 5.06
C ARG A 175 9.64 -14.58 5.06
N THR A 176 9.39 -13.80 6.12
CA THR A 176 9.95 -12.44 6.27
C THR A 176 11.18 -12.46 7.18
N GLN A 177 12.26 -11.80 6.76
CA GLN A 177 13.47 -11.64 7.59
C GLN A 177 13.27 -10.55 8.66
N GLY A 178 12.42 -9.57 8.38
CA GLY A 178 12.07 -8.48 9.27
C GLY A 178 10.81 -7.77 8.80
N ALA A 179 10.47 -6.69 9.48
CA ALA A 179 9.51 -5.71 9.00
C ALA A 179 9.77 -4.37 9.69
N VAL A 180 9.35 -3.27 9.07
CA VAL A 180 9.40 -1.93 9.66
C VAL A 180 7.99 -1.35 9.67
N TYR A 181 7.57 -0.79 10.80
CA TYR A 181 6.35 0.02 10.87
C TYR A 181 6.72 1.48 10.59
N ARG A 182 6.07 2.10 9.61
CA ARG A 182 6.29 3.51 9.28
C ARG A 182 5.09 4.31 9.75
N ILE A 183 5.32 5.12 10.78
CA ILE A 183 4.26 5.93 11.40
C ILE A 183 3.66 6.94 10.43
N ASP A 184 4.50 7.51 9.55
CA ASP A 184 4.08 8.52 8.56
C ASP A 184 3.06 7.95 7.55
N TYR A 185 3.06 6.64 7.35
CA TYR A 185 2.17 5.95 6.41
C TYR A 185 1.15 5.04 7.09
N GLY A 186 1.27 4.79 8.40
CA GLY A 186 0.44 3.83 9.12
C GLY A 186 0.57 2.39 8.58
N ARG A 187 1.69 2.05 7.95
CA ARG A 187 1.87 0.79 7.19
C ARG A 187 3.07 -0.02 7.68
N ILE A 188 3.01 -1.33 7.45
CA ILE A 188 4.08 -2.28 7.74
C ILE A 188 4.74 -2.73 6.44
N TYR A 189 6.07 -2.66 6.41
CA TYR A 189 6.90 -2.99 5.27
C TYR A 189 7.71 -4.25 5.61
N PRO A 190 7.20 -5.45 5.28
CA PRO A 190 7.91 -6.71 5.52
C PRO A 190 9.12 -6.85 4.59
N THR A 191 10.25 -7.31 5.11
CA THR A 191 11.45 -7.52 4.29
C THR A 191 11.57 -8.99 3.87
N THR A 192 11.61 -9.22 2.55
CA THR A 192 11.87 -10.51 1.89
C THR A 192 13.00 -10.32 0.87
N ASP A 193 13.61 -11.41 0.42
CA ASP A 193 14.78 -11.32 -0.47
C ASP A 193 14.43 -10.77 -1.87
N ASP A 194 13.17 -10.88 -2.27
CA ASP A 194 12.70 -10.48 -3.59
C ASP A 194 11.94 -9.14 -3.59
N VAL A 195 11.93 -8.40 -2.47
CA VAL A 195 11.19 -7.13 -2.36
C VAL A 195 12.09 -6.00 -1.87
N VAL A 196 12.03 -4.87 -2.56
CA VAL A 196 12.68 -3.61 -2.14
C VAL A 196 11.66 -2.47 -2.17
N TYR A 197 11.64 -1.69 -1.10
CA TYR A 197 10.85 -0.46 -1.00
C TYR A 197 11.75 0.74 -1.22
N ILE A 198 11.34 1.67 -2.08
CA ILE A 198 12.09 2.88 -2.40
C ILE A 198 11.27 4.13 -2.15
N GLN A 199 11.94 5.23 -1.82
CA GLN A 199 11.36 6.56 -1.82
C GLN A 199 12.15 7.44 -2.79
N TRP A 200 11.45 8.07 -3.72
CA TRP A 200 12.03 9.09 -4.59
C TRP A 200 12.15 10.43 -3.87
N ALA A 201 13.11 11.25 -4.28
CA ALA A 201 13.18 12.65 -3.86
C ALA A 201 11.97 13.42 -4.38
N ASP A 202 11.42 14.32 -3.58
CA ASP A 202 10.29 15.16 -3.99
C ASP A 202 10.66 16.18 -5.09
N THR A 203 11.96 16.42 -5.30
CA THR A 203 12.45 17.36 -6.30
C THR A 203 13.61 16.74 -7.09
N PRO A 204 13.65 16.97 -8.42
CA PRO A 204 14.78 16.56 -9.22
C PRO A 204 16.03 17.35 -8.80
N ALA A 205 17.19 16.71 -8.87
CA ALA A 205 18.45 17.40 -8.61
C ALA A 205 18.78 18.38 -9.77
N ALA A 206 19.91 19.08 -9.65
CA ALA A 206 20.34 20.09 -10.63
C ALA A 206 20.54 19.53 -12.04
N ASP A 207 20.72 18.21 -12.19
CA ASP A 207 20.83 17.51 -13.46
C ASP A 207 19.47 17.08 -14.05
N GLY A 208 18.37 17.39 -13.38
CA GLY A 208 17.01 17.07 -13.79
C GLY A 208 16.56 15.65 -13.45
N LYS A 209 17.36 14.85 -12.73
CA LYS A 209 17.01 13.48 -12.37
C LYS A 209 16.39 13.39 -10.97
N LEU A 210 15.44 12.46 -10.80
CA LEU A 210 14.96 12.03 -9.49
C LEU A 210 15.91 10.98 -8.93
N TYR A 211 16.18 11.08 -7.64
CA TYR A 211 17.08 10.18 -6.92
C TYR A 211 16.31 9.46 -5.83
N ILE A 212 16.71 8.23 -5.55
CA ILE A 212 16.17 7.48 -4.41
C ILE A 212 16.76 8.10 -3.13
N THR A 213 15.91 8.59 -2.23
CA THR A 213 16.30 9.16 -0.93
C THR A 213 16.34 8.11 0.16
N GLU A 214 15.55 7.05 -0.01
CA GLU A 214 15.48 5.96 0.95
C GLU A 214 15.22 4.61 0.27
N MET A 215 15.83 3.56 0.85
CA MET A 215 15.71 2.19 0.39
C MET A 215 15.56 1.26 1.60
N LEU A 216 14.61 0.32 1.52
CA LEU A 216 14.40 -0.72 2.52
C LEU A 216 14.29 -2.09 1.83
N GLY A 217 15.06 -3.05 2.32
CA GLY A 217 15.04 -4.44 1.86
C GLY A 217 15.77 -5.34 2.84
N THR A 218 15.97 -6.61 2.51
CA THR A 218 16.87 -7.46 3.30
C THR A 218 18.32 -7.00 3.10
N ARG A 219 19.16 -7.19 4.12
CA ARG A 219 20.58 -6.81 4.02
C ARG A 219 21.29 -7.47 2.85
N ALA A 220 20.93 -8.73 2.54
CA ALA A 220 21.51 -9.46 1.42
C ALA A 220 21.13 -8.82 0.08
N THR A 221 19.85 -8.50 -0.12
CA THR A 221 19.33 -7.88 -1.34
C THR A 221 19.88 -6.47 -1.54
N ILE A 222 19.87 -5.64 -0.49
CA ILE A 222 20.42 -4.27 -0.59
C ILE A 222 21.91 -4.33 -0.95
N ASN A 223 22.72 -5.11 -0.22
CA ASN A 223 24.15 -5.22 -0.52
C ASN A 223 24.45 -5.74 -1.94
N ALA A 224 23.55 -6.52 -2.53
CA ALA A 224 23.75 -7.11 -3.86
C ALA A 224 23.38 -6.15 -5.00
N TYR A 225 22.41 -5.26 -4.79
CA TYR A 225 21.76 -4.48 -5.87
C TYR A 225 21.65 -2.98 -5.60
N GLU A 226 22.18 -2.47 -4.48
CA GLU A 226 22.08 -1.05 -4.10
C GLU A 226 22.53 -0.10 -5.24
N ASP A 227 23.70 -0.34 -5.82
CA ASP A 227 24.24 0.48 -6.91
C ASP A 227 23.33 0.47 -8.15
N ASP A 228 22.88 -0.72 -8.59
CA ASP A 228 21.98 -0.89 -9.73
C ASP A 228 20.65 -0.15 -9.47
N ILE A 229 20.08 -0.32 -8.28
CA ILE A 229 18.81 0.32 -7.89
C ILE A 229 18.95 1.84 -7.87
N TYR A 230 20.06 2.39 -7.38
CA TYR A 230 20.33 3.83 -7.42
C TYR A 230 20.49 4.38 -8.85
N GLU A 231 20.96 3.56 -9.79
CA GLU A 231 21.03 3.89 -11.21
C GLU A 231 19.67 3.72 -11.94
N GLY A 232 18.63 3.26 -11.23
CA GLY A 232 17.31 2.96 -11.81
C GLY A 232 17.27 1.64 -12.58
N ILE A 233 18.25 0.76 -12.36
CA ILE A 233 18.34 -0.57 -12.94
C ILE A 233 17.74 -1.56 -11.92
N PHE A 234 16.58 -2.12 -12.25
CA PHE A 234 15.89 -3.05 -11.36
C PHE A 234 16.04 -4.49 -11.89
N PRO A 235 16.72 -5.38 -11.13
CA PRO A 235 16.80 -6.80 -11.49
C PRO A 235 15.41 -7.42 -11.63
N PRO A 236 15.17 -8.27 -12.65
CA PRO A 236 13.81 -8.73 -13.01
C PRO A 236 13.15 -9.66 -11.97
N HIS A 237 13.92 -10.17 -11.01
CA HIS A 237 13.39 -10.99 -9.92
C HIS A 237 12.98 -10.15 -8.70
N LEU A 238 13.42 -8.89 -8.62
CA LEU A 238 13.04 -8.00 -7.54
C LEU A 238 11.71 -7.33 -7.87
N THR A 239 10.84 -7.30 -6.88
CA THR A 239 9.63 -6.49 -6.88
C THR A 239 9.96 -5.20 -6.17
N ILE A 240 9.85 -4.09 -6.89
CA ILE A 240 10.09 -2.75 -6.36
C ILE A 240 8.74 -2.13 -6.01
N TYR A 241 8.61 -1.66 -4.79
CA TYR A 241 7.47 -0.89 -4.35
C TYR A 241 7.91 0.51 -3.94
N GLU A 242 7.06 1.50 -4.18
CA GLU A 242 7.31 2.86 -3.74
C GLU A 242 6.60 3.13 -2.41
N TYR A 243 7.24 3.91 -1.54
CA TYR A 243 6.52 4.57 -0.45
C TYR A 243 5.60 5.66 -1.05
N PRO A 244 4.37 5.87 -0.54
CA PRO A 244 3.75 5.27 0.65
C PRO A 244 2.95 3.98 0.41
N ASP A 245 2.77 3.55 -0.84
CA ASP A 245 1.72 2.58 -1.19
C ASP A 245 2.14 1.12 -1.07
N GLY A 246 3.44 0.85 -1.07
CA GLY A 246 4.00 -0.51 -0.99
C GLY A 246 3.74 -1.27 0.31
N GLY A 247 3.38 -0.57 1.39
CA GLY A 247 3.25 -1.15 2.71
C GLY A 247 1.89 -1.80 2.96
N ILE A 248 1.86 -2.80 3.85
CA ILE A 248 0.64 -3.45 4.31
C ILE A 248 -0.06 -2.55 5.33
N ASP A 249 -1.34 -2.22 5.09
CA ASP A 249 -2.21 -1.67 6.13
C ASP A 249 -2.51 -2.78 7.17
N PRO A 250 -2.02 -2.66 8.42
CA PRO A 250 -2.21 -3.70 9.42
C PRO A 250 -3.67 -3.98 9.75
N TYR A 251 -4.52 -2.95 9.78
CA TYR A 251 -5.90 -3.10 10.25
C TYR A 251 -6.72 -3.87 9.23
N THR A 252 -6.67 -3.42 7.97
CA THR A 252 -7.31 -4.10 6.85
C THR A 252 -6.76 -5.52 6.68
N PHE A 253 -5.43 -5.70 6.74
CA PHE A 253 -4.82 -7.01 6.54
C PHE A 253 -5.12 -8.00 7.67
N LEU A 254 -5.22 -7.54 8.91
CA LEU A 254 -5.53 -8.41 10.07
C LEU A 254 -7.03 -8.57 10.32
N GLY A 255 -7.88 -7.74 9.71
CA GLY A 255 -9.33 -7.73 9.96
C GLY A 255 -9.68 -7.22 11.35
N LEU A 256 -9.03 -6.14 11.78
CA LEU A 256 -9.20 -5.49 13.09
C LEU A 256 -10.13 -4.28 13.05
#